data_AF-A0A0F9AAY0-F1
#
_entry.id   AF-A0A0F9AAY0-F1
#
_cell.length_a   1.000
_cell.length_b   1.000
_cell.length_c   1.000
_cell.angle_alpha   90.00
_cell.angle_beta   90.00
_cell.angle_gamma   90.00
#
_symmetry.space_group_name_H-M   'P 1'
#
loop_
_entity.id
_entity.type
_entity.pdbx_description
1 polymer ?
#
loop_
_entity_poly.entity_id
_entity_poly.type
_entity_poly.pdbx_seq_one_letter_code
_entity_poly.pdbx_strand_id
1 'polypeptide(L)'
;WTLEEEVRIWNGIANIMGDESITKIGQNFIFDIHFLAYKMNIITRGPIIDTMMAHSILYPDFLKSLNFLGSVYTKQPYWKDMVKFKDIKAES
;
A
#
# COMPACT_ATOMS: atom_id res chain seq x y z
N TRP A 1 18.00 0.39 13.43
CA TRP A 1 17.20 0.05 14.61
C TRP A 1 17.88 -1.08 15.35
N THR A 2 17.65 -1.21 16.66
CA THR A 2 18.03 -2.44 17.37
C THR A 2 17.09 -3.58 16.96
N LEU A 3 17.48 -4.82 17.24
CA LEU A 3 16.66 -5.99 16.94
C LEU A 3 15.31 -5.92 17.69
N GLU A 4 15.33 -5.47 18.95
CA GLU A 4 14.13 -5.33 19.77
C GLU A 4 13.17 -4.26 19.21
N GLU A 5 13.70 -3.16 18.70
CA GLU A 5 12.91 -2.11 18.05
C GLU A 5 12.25 -2.64 16.77
N GLU A 6 13.01 -3.35 15.94
CA GLU A 6 12.50 -3.94 14.71
C GLU A 6 11.38 -4.96 14.99
N VAL A 7 11.58 -5.85 15.97
CA VAL A 7 10.55 -6.83 16.38
C VAL A 7 9.28 -6.14 16.88
N ARG A 8 9.40 -5.06 17.66
CA ARG A 8 8.24 -4.29 18.12
C ARG A 8 7.47 -3.68 16.96
N ILE A 9 8.17 -3.15 15.97
CA ILE A 9 7.54 -2.56 14.77
C ILE A 9 6.79 -3.63 13.98
N TRP A 10 7.42 -4.77 13.70
CA TRP A 10 6.76 -5.87 12.97
C TRP A 10 5.54 -6.42 13.69
N ASN A 11 5.61 -6.58 15.02
CA ASN A 11 4.45 -6.97 15.82
C ASN A 11 3.33 -5.93 15.77
N GLY A 12 3.67 -4.64 15.80
CA GLY A 12 2.70 -3.55 15.65
C GLY A 12 2.00 -3.59 14.29
N ILE A 13 2.76 -3.80 13.21
CA ILE A 13 2.20 -3.97 11.86
C ILE A 13 1.28 -5.19 11.81
N ALA A 14 1.71 -6.33 12.34
CA ALA A 14 0.92 -7.55 12.36
C ALA A 14 -0.41 -7.36 13.10
N ASN A 15 -0.39 -6.66 14.24
CA ASN A 15 -1.59 -6.34 15.01
C ASN A 15 -2.57 -5.46 14.21
N ILE A 16 -2.09 -4.39 13.58
CA ILE A 16 -2.93 -3.49 12.78
C ILE A 16 -3.52 -4.22 11.56
N MET A 17 -2.69 -4.99 10.85
CA MET A 17 -3.12 -5.71 9.66
C MET A 17 -4.11 -6.83 9.99
N GLY A 18 -3.94 -7.49 11.14
CA GLY A 18 -4.81 -8.55 11.63
C GLY A 18 -6.09 -8.10 12.34
N ASP A 19 -6.22 -6.82 12.69
CA ASP A 19 -7.39 -6.29 13.41
C ASP A 19 -8.61 -6.15 12.48
N GLU A 20 -9.68 -6.91 12.75
CA GLU A 20 -10.90 -6.90 11.93
C GLU A 20 -11.72 -5.61 12.04
N SER A 21 -11.52 -4.82 13.10
CA SER A 21 -12.20 -3.53 13.30
C SER A 21 -11.60 -2.41 12.44
N ILE A 22 -10.36 -2.59 11.96
CA ILE A 22 -9.65 -1.62 11.14
C ILE A 22 -9.94 -1.90 9.66
N THR A 23 -10.49 -0.92 8.95
CA THR A 23 -10.62 -0.96 7.49
C THR A 23 -9.29 -0.61 6.84
N LYS A 24 -8.79 -1.46 5.94
CA LYS A 24 -7.55 -1.21 5.18
C LYS A 24 -7.90 -0.62 3.83
N ILE A 25 -7.28 0.50 3.48
CA ILE A 25 -7.46 1.15 2.19
C ILE A 25 -6.12 1.16 1.48
N GLY A 26 -6.07 0.60 0.27
CA GLY A 26 -4.87 0.54 -0.54
C GLY A 26 -5.18 0.60 -2.03
N GLN A 27 -4.14 0.63 -2.86
CA GLN A 27 -4.26 0.59 -4.30
C GLN A 27 -3.58 -0.70 -4.79
N ASN A 28 -4.34 -1.56 -5.49
CA ASN A 28 -3.83 -2.86 -5.91
C ASN A 28 -3.31 -3.71 -4.73
N PHE A 29 -4.04 -3.62 -3.61
CA PHE A 29 -3.61 -4.04 -2.27
C PHE A 29 -3.54 -5.57 -2.12
N ILE A 30 -4.13 -6.31 -3.06
CA ILE A 30 -4.01 -7.77 -3.12
C ILE A 30 -2.55 -8.23 -3.21
N PHE A 31 -1.69 -7.45 -3.88
CA PHE A 31 -0.27 -7.77 -3.98
C PHE A 31 0.43 -7.65 -2.63
N ASP A 32 0.17 -6.56 -1.90
CA ASP A 32 0.71 -6.33 -0.55
C ASP A 32 0.20 -7.38 0.43
N ILE A 33 -1.09 -7.68 0.42
CA ILE A 33 -1.69 -8.72 1.29
C ILE A 33 -1.03 -10.08 1.05
N HIS A 34 -0.85 -10.47 -0.22
CA HIS A 34 -0.19 -11.73 -0.56
C HIS A 34 1.26 -11.74 -0.09
N PHE A 35 1.99 -10.64 -0.28
CA PHE A 35 3.38 -10.53 0.17
C PHE A 35 3.49 -10.62 1.70
N LEU A 36 2.65 -9.90 2.44
CA LEU A 36 2.61 -9.92 3.90
C LEU A 36 2.31 -11.32 4.43
N ALA A 37 1.35 -12.02 3.85
CA ALA A 37 1.03 -13.39 4.25
C ALA A 37 2.20 -14.36 3.95
N TYR A 38 2.74 -14.32 2.73
CA TYR A 38 3.72 -15.31 2.28
C TYR A 38 5.14 -15.07 2.82
N LYS A 39 5.58 -13.82 2.90
CA LYS A 39 6.96 -13.47 3.31
C LYS A 39 7.08 -13.12 4.78
N MET A 40 6.06 -12.49 5.34
CA MET A 40 6.12 -11.96 6.70
C MET A 40 5.26 -12.74 7.70
N ASN A 41 4.49 -13.73 7.24
CA ASN A 41 3.52 -14.47 8.05
C ASN A 41 2.49 -13.54 8.74
N ILE A 42 2.15 -12.44 8.09
CA ILE A 42 1.18 -11.45 8.57
C ILE A 42 -0.13 -11.63 7.80
N ILE A 43 -1.17 -12.08 8.49
CA ILE A 43 -2.48 -12.30 7.90
C ILE A 43 -3.32 -11.03 8.00
N THR A 44 -3.65 -10.43 6.86
CA THR A 44 -4.54 -9.28 6.80
C THR A 44 -5.98 -9.72 6.98
N ARG A 45 -6.75 -9.06 7.86
CA ARG A 45 -8.16 -9.37 8.13
C ARG A 45 -9.05 -8.13 8.03
N GLY A 46 -10.35 -8.29 8.24
CA GLY A 46 -11.30 -7.18 8.25
C GLY A 46 -11.62 -6.60 6.86
N PRO A 47 -12.34 -5.46 6.81
CA PRO A 47 -12.72 -4.82 5.56
C PRO A 47 -11.50 -4.29 4.79
N ILE A 48 -11.47 -4.57 3.49
CA ILE A 48 -10.43 -4.11 2.56
C ILE A 48 -11.09 -3.32 1.44
N ILE A 49 -10.57 -2.11 1.19
CA ILE A 49 -10.98 -1.25 0.10
C ILE A 49 -9.80 -1.07 -0.85
N ASP A 50 -9.94 -1.54 -2.07
CA ASP A 50 -8.96 -1.36 -3.13
C ASP A 50 -9.40 -0.27 -4.10
N THR A 51 -8.65 0.84 -4.15
CA THR A 51 -8.97 1.99 -5.01
C THR A 51 -8.87 1.66 -6.49
N MET A 52 -7.97 0.74 -6.88
CA MET A 52 -7.84 0.29 -8.27
C MET A 52 -9.09 -0.47 -8.70
N MET A 53 -9.61 -1.35 -7.84
CA MET A 53 -10.85 -2.08 -8.10
C MET A 53 -12.06 -1.15 -8.11
N ALA A 54 -12.17 -0.25 -7.13
CA ALA A 54 -13.25 0.74 -7.07
C ALA A 54 -13.31 1.58 -8.35
N HIS A 55 -12.15 2.09 -8.81
CA HIS A 55 -12.07 2.84 -10.07
C HIS A 55 -12.42 1.96 -11.27
N SER A 56 -11.96 0.71 -11.32
CA SER A 56 -12.28 -0.23 -12.39
C SER A 56 -13.78 -0.52 -12.51
N ILE A 57 -14.52 -0.48 -11.41
CA ILE A 57 -15.97 -0.72 -11.40
C ILE A 57 -16.70 0.53 -11.92
N LEU A 58 -16.27 1.73 -11.51
CA LEU A 58 -16.90 3.00 -11.90
C LEU A 58 -16.56 3.40 -13.34
N TYR A 59 -15.33 3.15 -13.77
CA TYR A 59 -14.75 3.66 -15.01
C TYR A 59 -13.89 2.57 -15.70
N PRO A 60 -14.52 1.50 -16.22
CA PRO A 60 -13.82 0.32 -16.70
C PRO A 60 -12.85 0.59 -17.87
N ASP A 61 -13.17 1.59 -18.70
CA ASP A 61 -12.39 1.97 -19.89
C ASP A 61 -11.17 2.84 -19.59
N PHE A 62 -11.07 3.36 -18.36
CA PHE A 62 -9.98 4.26 -17.98
C PHE A 62 -8.78 3.53 -17.40
N LEU A 63 -7.63 4.22 -17.40
CA LEU A 63 -6.40 3.73 -16.79
C LEU A 63 -6.57 3.54 -15.27
N LYS A 64 -5.89 2.55 -14.70
CA LYS A 64 -6.06 2.16 -13.28
C LYS A 64 -4.80 2.37 -12.44
N SER A 65 -3.81 3.04 -13.01
CA SER A 65 -2.55 3.30 -12.32
C SER A 65 -2.73 4.33 -11.20
N LEU A 66 -1.96 4.20 -10.12
CA LEU A 66 -2.04 5.11 -8.97
C LEU A 66 -1.81 6.57 -9.36
N ASN A 67 -0.92 6.86 -10.31
CA ASN A 67 -0.71 8.23 -10.79
C ASN A 67 -1.91 8.78 -11.57
N PHE A 68 -2.58 7.93 -12.36
CA PHE A 68 -3.80 8.34 -13.04
C PHE A 68 -4.92 8.61 -12.03
N LEU A 69 -5.17 7.68 -11.11
CA LEU A 69 -6.18 7.87 -10.06
C LEU A 69 -5.88 9.12 -9.22
N GLY A 70 -4.63 9.38 -8.86
CA GLY A 70 -4.29 10.61 -8.14
C GLY A 70 -4.54 11.88 -8.94
N SER A 71 -4.31 11.89 -10.25
CA SER A 71 -4.66 13.05 -11.10
C SER A 71 -6.18 13.27 -11.22
N VAL A 72 -6.99 12.22 -11.09
CA VAL A 72 -8.45 12.28 -11.20
C VAL A 72 -9.09 12.66 -9.86
N TYR A 73 -8.68 12.01 -8.77
CA TYR A 73 -9.35 12.10 -7.47
C TYR A 73 -8.70 13.06 -6.48
N THR A 74 -7.54 13.63 -6.80
CA THR A 74 -6.81 14.50 -5.88
C THR A 74 -6.32 15.78 -6.57
N LYS A 75 -5.88 16.75 -5.78
CA LYS A 75 -5.20 17.96 -6.26
C LYS A 75 -3.67 17.83 -6.22
N GLN A 76 -3.14 16.62 -6.10
CA GLN A 76 -1.70 16.39 -5.97
C GLN A 76 -1.00 16.63 -7.31
N PRO A 77 0.06 17.46 -7.35
CA PRO A 77 0.87 17.62 -8.55
C PRO A 77 1.61 16.32 -8.86
N TYR A 78 1.91 16.06 -10.13
CA TYR A 78 2.57 14.82 -10.55
C TYR A 78 3.89 14.60 -9.80
N TRP A 79 3.97 13.49 -9.05
CA TRP A 79 5.07 13.22 -8.11
C TRP A 79 6.02 12.10 -8.54
N LYS A 80 5.64 11.26 -9.51
CA LYS A 80 6.38 10.03 -9.83
C LYS A 80 7.81 10.28 -10.32
N ASP A 81 8.05 11.42 -10.96
CA ASP A 81 9.39 11.77 -11.46
C ASP A 81 10.16 12.69 -10.51
N MET A 82 9.61 12.98 -9.32
CA MET A 82 10.28 13.81 -8.32
C MET A 82 11.42 13.07 -7.61
N VAL A 83 11.38 11.74 -7.55
CA VAL A 83 12.41 10.91 -6.91
C VAL A 83 13.07 10.04 -7.97
N LYS A 84 14.38 10.20 -8.18
CA LYS A 84 15.14 9.34 -9.09
C LYS A 84 15.74 8.21 -8.28
N PHE A 85 15.58 6.97 -8.78
CA PHE A 85 16.16 5.78 -8.17
C PHE A 85 17.68 5.85 -7.93
N LYS A 86 18.39 6.67 -8.72
CA LYS A 86 19.84 6.90 -8.56
C LYS A 86 20.18 7.63 -7.27
N ASP A 87 19.28 8.48 -6.79
CA ASP A 87 19.50 9.31 -5.60
C ASP A 87 19.25 8.50 -4.32
N ILE A 88 18.38 7.49 -4.37
CA ILE A 88 18.05 6.60 -3.23
C ILE A 88 19.24 5.70 -2.84
N LYS A 89 19.98 5.17 -3.84
CA LYS A 89 21.12 4.25 -3.58
C LYS A 89 22.34 4.91 -2.96
N ALA A 90 22.41 6.25 -2.97
CA ALA A 90 23.53 6.97 -2.38
C ALA A 90 23.43 7.07 -0.84
N GLU A 91 22.25 6.79 -0.29
CA GLU A 91 21.94 6.96 1.15
C GLU A 91 21.66 5.62 1.88
N SER A 92 21.77 4.48 1.19
CA SER A 92 21.53 3.13 1.74
C SER A 92 22.82 2.37 2.04
#